data_AF-A0A422QIM0-F1
#
_entry.id   AF-A0A422QIM0-F1
#
_cell.length_a   1.000
_cell.length_b   1.000
_cell.length_c   1.000
_cell.angle_alpha   90.00
_cell.angle_beta   90.00
_cell.angle_gamma   90.00
#
_symmetry.space_group_name_H-M   'P 1'
#
loop_
_entity.id
_entity.type
_entity.pdbx_description
1 polymer ?
#
loop_
_entity_poly.entity_id
_entity_poly.type
_entity_poly.pdbx_seq_one_letter_code
_entity_poly.pdbx_strand_id
1 'polypeptide(L)'
;MVRITPLLFAAALLAQPAQAAVTYSWHEASTSATSPPGLNIELVFSDEAVAQGSLELDFVNMCDLGEPCLDKQDSLLSLRYWYEDPWAEDGRANSIDYGHLKLPEHYFDQIRLNVTFLPGGLLNGYIYANDGNSHFEIESLGSLFTVLDAHSDEPFGCGYQYDPCSGSTGYLSNAPIVGEVPEPSSVLLAGLGLAAIGFARRRRAR
;
A
#
# COMPACT_ATOMS: atom_id res chain seq x y z
N MET A 1 -60.77 -10.26 -16.92
CA MET A 1 -59.80 -11.37 -16.93
C MET A 1 -58.48 -10.79 -17.42
N VAL A 2 -57.63 -10.25 -16.54
CA VAL A 2 -56.41 -10.87 -15.95
C VAL A 2 -55.54 -11.50 -17.06
N ARG A 3 -54.33 -11.02 -17.37
CA ARG A 3 -53.10 -11.23 -16.57
C ARG A 3 -52.00 -10.21 -16.90
N ILE A 4 -51.33 -9.78 -15.83
CA ILE A 4 -50.14 -8.93 -15.77
C ILE A 4 -48.91 -9.84 -15.50
N THR A 5 -47.85 -9.61 -16.30
CA THR A 5 -46.40 -9.97 -16.19
C THR A 5 -45.92 -11.43 -16.05
N PRO A 6 -44.73 -11.75 -16.62
CA PRO A 6 -43.49 -11.67 -15.83
C PRO A 6 -42.27 -11.14 -16.62
N LEU A 7 -41.66 -10.06 -16.13
CA LEU A 7 -40.37 -9.52 -16.61
C LEU A 7 -39.35 -9.41 -15.45
N LEU A 8 -39.62 -10.06 -14.32
CA LEU A 8 -38.86 -9.88 -13.07
C LEU A 8 -37.65 -10.81 -12.90
N PHE A 9 -37.36 -11.72 -13.83
CA PHE A 9 -36.31 -12.73 -13.63
C PHE A 9 -34.93 -12.42 -14.22
N ALA A 10 -34.76 -11.34 -14.99
CA ALA A 10 -33.47 -11.04 -15.64
C ALA A 10 -32.52 -10.16 -14.79
N ALA A 11 -33.01 -9.49 -13.74
CA ALA A 11 -32.20 -8.58 -12.92
C ALA A 11 -31.40 -9.29 -11.81
N ALA A 12 -31.74 -10.53 -11.45
CA ALA A 12 -31.11 -11.26 -10.34
C ALA A 12 -29.77 -11.94 -10.72
N LEU A 13 -29.45 -12.06 -12.02
CA LEU A 13 -28.21 -12.70 -12.50
C LEU A 13 -27.02 -11.74 -12.68
N LEU A 14 -27.25 -10.43 -12.52
CA LEU A 14 -26.21 -9.39 -12.57
C LEU A 14 -25.79 -8.90 -11.18
N ALA A 15 -26.45 -9.37 -10.12
CA ALA A 15 -26.02 -9.19 -8.74
C ALA A 15 -25.04 -10.30 -8.36
N GLN A 16 -23.97 -10.47 -9.15
CA GLN A 16 -22.78 -11.08 -8.57
C GLN A 16 -22.30 -10.08 -7.50
N PRO A 17 -21.96 -10.52 -6.27
CA PRO A 17 -21.25 -9.65 -5.37
C PRO A 17 -19.96 -9.28 -6.11
N ALA A 18 -19.86 -8.04 -6.57
CA ALA A 18 -18.55 -7.48 -6.77
C ALA A 18 -17.95 -7.50 -5.36
N GLN A 19 -17.08 -8.48 -5.07
CA GLN A 19 -16.19 -8.36 -3.92
C GLN A 19 -15.39 -7.10 -4.21
N ALA A 20 -15.80 -5.98 -3.61
CA ALA A 20 -14.97 -4.81 -3.72
C ALA A 20 -13.73 -5.11 -2.88
N ALA A 21 -12.59 -4.72 -3.44
CA ALA A 21 -11.31 -4.85 -2.81
C ALA A 21 -10.98 -3.48 -2.22
N VAL A 22 -10.55 -3.46 -0.97
CA VAL A 22 -10.19 -2.22 -0.27
C VAL A 22 -8.67 -2.11 -0.23
N THR A 23 -8.14 -1.16 -0.98
CA THR A 23 -6.71 -0.89 -1.03
C THR A 23 -6.32 0.12 0.04
N TYR A 24 -5.34 -0.23 0.88
CA TYR A 24 -4.66 0.68 1.78
C TYR A 24 -3.25 0.94 1.26
N SER A 25 -2.90 2.22 1.12
CA SER A 25 -1.60 2.66 0.63
C SER A 25 -0.81 3.39 1.71
N TRP A 26 0.50 3.27 1.65
CA TRP A 26 1.43 3.99 2.52
C TRP A 26 1.44 5.48 2.22
N HIS A 27 1.37 6.27 3.27
CA HIS A 27 1.56 7.71 3.26
C HIS A 27 2.65 8.06 4.26
N GLU A 28 3.83 8.43 3.76
CA GLU A 28 4.98 8.72 4.60
C GLU A 28 4.72 9.95 5.49
N ALA A 29 5.05 9.82 6.77
CA ALA A 29 5.05 10.91 7.75
C ALA A 29 6.47 11.37 8.09
N SER A 30 7.42 10.43 8.16
CA SER A 30 8.84 10.76 8.33
C SER A 30 9.74 9.65 7.80
N THR A 31 10.84 10.02 7.16
CA THR A 31 11.88 9.07 6.73
C THR A 31 12.97 8.94 7.80
N SER A 32 13.50 7.72 7.98
CA SER A 32 14.69 7.46 8.80
C SER A 32 15.99 7.58 7.99
N ALA A 33 17.10 7.88 8.67
CA ALA A 33 18.43 7.92 8.06
C ALA A 33 18.92 6.54 7.57
N THR A 34 18.36 5.45 8.11
CA THR A 34 18.70 4.08 7.70
C THR A 34 17.77 3.54 6.61
N SER A 35 16.73 4.28 6.22
CA SER A 35 15.79 3.87 5.18
C SER A 35 16.08 4.59 3.86
N PRO A 36 16.09 3.88 2.72
CA PRO A 36 16.02 4.52 1.41
C PRO A 36 14.76 5.38 1.27
N PRO A 37 14.78 6.40 0.40
CA PRO A 37 13.58 7.16 0.09
C PRO A 37 12.57 6.30 -0.69
N GLY A 38 11.31 6.77 -0.75
CA GLY A 38 10.31 6.16 -1.62
C GLY A 38 9.82 4.79 -1.12
N LEU A 39 9.66 4.62 0.19
CA LEU A 39 8.98 3.46 0.75
C LEU A 39 7.53 3.43 0.24
N ASN A 40 7.14 2.29 -0.32
CA ASN A 40 5.78 2.01 -0.75
C ASN A 40 5.28 0.72 -0.10
N ILE A 41 4.07 0.78 0.43
CA ILE A 41 3.33 -0.38 0.93
C ILE A 41 1.91 -0.28 0.40
N GLU A 42 1.41 -1.35 -0.20
CA GLU A 42 0.05 -1.48 -0.69
C GLU A 42 -0.53 -2.81 -0.19
N LEU A 43 -1.67 -2.72 0.50
CA LEU A 43 -2.39 -3.87 1.02
C LEU A 43 -3.78 -3.86 0.44
N VAL A 44 -4.22 -4.97 -0.09
CA VAL A 44 -5.57 -5.11 -0.65
C VAL A 44 -6.31 -6.15 0.17
N PHE A 45 -7.39 -5.73 0.83
CA PHE A 45 -8.24 -6.62 1.62
C PHE A 45 -9.58 -6.85 0.93
N SER A 46 -10.25 -7.97 1.22
CA SER A 46 -11.64 -8.15 0.86
C SER A 46 -12.55 -7.23 1.68
N ASP A 47 -13.66 -6.78 1.09
CA ASP A 47 -14.70 -6.03 1.80
C ASP A 47 -15.17 -6.75 3.07
N GLU A 48 -15.28 -8.08 3.02
CA GLU A 48 -15.68 -8.90 4.16
C GLU A 48 -14.71 -8.77 5.33
N ALA A 49 -13.39 -8.81 5.06
CA ALA A 49 -12.37 -8.64 6.10
C ALA A 49 -12.42 -7.23 6.71
N VAL A 50 -12.59 -6.19 5.88
CA VAL A 50 -12.71 -4.81 6.36
C VAL A 50 -13.98 -4.63 7.20
N ALA A 51 -15.10 -5.21 6.77
CA ALA A 51 -16.38 -5.12 7.47
C ALA A 51 -16.38 -5.83 8.83
N GLN A 52 -15.52 -6.83 9.03
CA GLN A 52 -15.31 -7.48 10.33
C GLN A 52 -14.62 -6.55 11.35
N GLY A 53 -13.92 -5.52 10.89
CA GLY A 53 -13.29 -4.49 11.73
C GLY A 53 -11.90 -4.86 12.27
N SER A 54 -11.53 -6.13 12.28
CA SER A 54 -10.18 -6.60 12.60
C SER A 54 -9.84 -7.87 11.83
N LEU A 55 -8.57 -8.09 11.54
CA LEU A 55 -8.05 -9.27 10.87
C LEU A 55 -6.80 -9.77 11.61
N GLU A 56 -6.81 -11.04 11.98
CA GLU A 56 -5.63 -11.78 12.42
C GLU A 56 -5.34 -12.85 11.36
N LEU A 57 -4.12 -12.85 10.84
CA LEU A 57 -3.66 -13.76 9.81
C LEU A 57 -2.22 -14.16 10.10
N ASP A 58 -1.91 -15.44 10.06
CA ASP A 58 -0.55 -15.98 10.18
C ASP A 58 -0.48 -17.21 9.30
N PHE A 59 0.17 -17.08 8.15
CA PHE A 59 0.37 -18.20 7.23
C PHE A 59 1.78 -18.24 6.68
N VAL A 60 2.13 -19.44 6.24
CA VAL A 60 3.37 -19.73 5.54
C VAL A 60 3.06 -20.59 4.32
N ASN A 61 3.44 -20.10 3.15
CA ASN A 61 3.42 -20.82 1.88
C ASN A 61 4.85 -21.28 1.58
N MET A 62 5.11 -22.59 1.49
CA MET A 62 6.41 -23.15 1.06
C MET A 62 6.23 -24.18 -0.05
N CYS A 63 6.81 -23.91 -1.22
CA CYS A 63 6.55 -24.67 -2.45
C CYS A 63 7.66 -25.67 -2.80
N ASP A 64 8.09 -26.50 -1.85
CA ASP A 64 9.19 -27.46 -2.06
C ASP A 64 8.76 -28.84 -2.63
N LEU A 65 7.46 -29.17 -2.68
CA LEU A 65 7.00 -30.57 -2.81
C LEU A 65 5.84 -30.86 -3.79
N GLY A 66 5.59 -30.01 -4.79
CA GLY A 66 4.80 -30.37 -5.98
C GLY A 66 3.27 -30.24 -5.91
N GLU A 67 2.68 -29.98 -4.74
CA GLU A 67 1.30 -29.50 -4.61
C GLU A 67 1.29 -27.97 -4.42
N PRO A 68 0.20 -27.24 -4.78
CA PRO A 68 0.13 -25.80 -4.56
C PRO A 68 0.24 -25.48 -3.06
N CYS A 69 1.29 -24.76 -2.68
CA CYS A 69 1.57 -24.38 -1.30
C CYS A 69 0.77 -23.14 -0.87
N LEU A 70 -0.50 -23.05 -1.25
CA LEU A 70 -1.30 -21.85 -1.07
C LEU A 70 -2.18 -21.95 0.17
N ASP A 71 -2.03 -20.99 1.08
CA ASP A 71 -3.02 -20.74 2.12
C ASP A 71 -4.38 -20.38 1.47
N LYS A 72 -5.47 -20.84 2.09
CA LYS A 72 -6.84 -20.73 1.56
C LYS A 72 -7.62 -19.53 2.12
N GLN A 73 -6.95 -18.63 2.85
CA GLN A 73 -7.54 -17.37 3.29
C GLN A 73 -7.99 -16.51 2.10
N ASP A 74 -9.06 -15.74 2.28
CA ASP A 74 -9.66 -14.84 1.29
C ASP A 74 -9.78 -13.39 1.80
N SER A 75 -9.03 -13.07 2.86
CA SER A 75 -9.06 -11.78 3.56
C SER A 75 -8.02 -10.79 3.03
N LEU A 76 -6.78 -11.23 2.84
CA LEU A 76 -5.70 -10.46 2.19
C LEU A 76 -5.58 -10.89 0.73
N LEU A 77 -5.93 -10.01 -0.19
CA LEU A 77 -5.95 -10.29 -1.62
C LEU A 77 -4.60 -9.96 -2.30
N SER A 78 -3.87 -8.98 -1.78
CA SER A 78 -2.53 -8.62 -2.24
C SER A 78 -1.75 -7.89 -1.14
N LEU A 79 -0.44 -8.09 -1.14
CA LEU A 79 0.51 -7.29 -0.37
C LEU A 79 1.69 -6.97 -1.28
N ARG A 80 1.97 -5.67 -1.43
CA ARG A 80 3.08 -5.16 -2.21
C ARG A 80 3.90 -4.21 -1.37
N TYR A 81 5.21 -4.40 -1.41
CA TYR A 81 6.19 -3.59 -0.68
C TYR A 81 7.39 -3.34 -1.58
N TRP A 82 7.94 -2.13 -1.60
CA TRP A 82 9.19 -1.82 -2.29
C TRP A 82 9.75 -0.46 -1.85
N TYR A 83 11.03 -0.23 -2.09
CA TYR A 83 11.62 1.11 -2.18
C TYR A 83 11.78 1.53 -3.64
N GLU A 84 11.62 2.82 -3.92
CA GLU A 84 11.98 3.38 -5.23
C GLU A 84 13.50 3.37 -5.40
N ASP A 85 13.98 2.76 -6.48
CA ASP A 85 15.40 2.70 -6.80
C ASP A 85 15.64 2.98 -8.30
N PRO A 86 16.34 4.08 -8.66
CA PRO A 86 16.59 4.42 -10.06
C PRO A 86 17.60 3.50 -10.76
N TRP A 87 18.28 2.61 -10.02
CA TRP A 87 19.26 1.65 -10.54
C TRP A 87 18.69 0.24 -10.70
N ALA A 88 17.53 -0.05 -10.10
CA ALA A 88 16.80 -1.29 -10.33
C ALA A 88 16.14 -1.31 -11.73
N GLU A 89 16.04 -2.49 -12.36
CA GLU A 89 15.54 -2.63 -13.73
C GLU A 89 14.09 -2.16 -13.91
N ASP A 90 13.24 -2.39 -12.91
CA ASP A 90 11.83 -1.99 -12.87
C ASP A 90 11.57 -0.76 -11.98
N GLY A 91 12.64 -0.14 -11.47
CA GLY A 91 12.58 0.99 -10.55
C GLY A 91 12.29 0.63 -9.09
N ARG A 92 12.34 -0.65 -8.72
CA ARG A 92 12.01 -1.14 -7.37
C ARG A 92 13.15 -1.94 -6.76
N ALA A 93 13.47 -1.64 -5.51
CA ALA A 93 14.40 -2.44 -4.71
C ALA A 93 13.67 -3.11 -3.54
N ASN A 94 14.19 -4.27 -3.13
CA ASN A 94 13.73 -5.05 -1.98
C ASN A 94 12.23 -5.39 -2.05
N SER A 95 11.72 -5.65 -3.25
CA SER A 95 10.28 -5.75 -3.45
C SER A 95 9.70 -7.08 -2.96
N ILE A 96 8.49 -7.03 -2.42
CA ILE A 96 7.64 -8.20 -2.17
C ILE A 96 6.35 -8.01 -2.97
N ASP A 97 5.90 -9.05 -3.71
CA ASP A 97 4.65 -9.05 -4.48
C ASP A 97 3.81 -10.32 -4.23
N TYR A 98 3.14 -10.34 -3.07
CA TYR A 98 2.17 -11.37 -2.72
C TYR A 98 0.82 -11.12 -3.40
N GLY A 99 0.24 -12.19 -3.93
CA GLY A 99 -1.12 -12.23 -4.45
C GLY A 99 -1.89 -13.45 -3.96
N HIS A 100 -3.15 -13.26 -3.60
CA HIS A 100 -4.04 -14.35 -3.21
C HIS A 100 -4.17 -15.39 -4.34
N LEU A 101 -3.93 -16.66 -3.99
CA LEU A 101 -3.86 -17.81 -4.91
C LEU A 101 -2.78 -17.71 -6.00
N LYS A 102 -1.78 -16.83 -5.84
CA LYS A 102 -0.56 -16.79 -6.65
C LYS A 102 0.53 -17.58 -5.91
N LEU A 103 1.30 -18.37 -6.66
CA LEU A 103 2.46 -19.05 -6.08
C LEU A 103 3.51 -18.02 -5.63
N PRO A 104 4.24 -18.29 -4.52
CA PRO A 104 5.31 -17.41 -4.07
C PRO A 104 6.36 -17.20 -5.16
N GLU A 105 6.89 -15.98 -5.28
CA GLU A 105 7.90 -15.66 -6.29
C GLU A 105 9.23 -16.35 -6.00
N HIS A 106 9.65 -16.36 -4.73
CA HIS A 106 10.90 -16.99 -4.28
C HIS A 106 10.64 -18.25 -3.45
N TYR A 107 9.60 -19.02 -3.81
CA TYR A 107 9.21 -20.30 -3.18
C TYR A 107 8.68 -20.23 -1.74
N PHE A 108 8.71 -19.04 -1.13
CA PHE A 108 8.36 -18.79 0.25
C PHE A 108 7.47 -17.54 0.35
N ASP A 109 6.39 -17.59 1.12
CA ASP A 109 5.73 -16.40 1.66
C ASP A 109 5.42 -16.68 3.13
N GLN A 110 5.87 -15.80 4.04
CA GLN A 110 5.40 -15.75 5.40
C GLN A 110 4.77 -14.38 5.66
N ILE A 111 3.47 -14.38 5.94
CA ILE A 111 2.72 -13.15 6.20
C ILE A 111 2.05 -13.28 7.56
N ARG A 112 2.26 -12.27 8.40
CA ARG A 112 1.62 -12.12 9.71
C ARG A 112 0.97 -10.75 9.81
N LEU A 113 -0.33 -10.74 10.02
CA LEU A 113 -1.13 -9.54 10.22
C LEU A 113 -1.88 -9.67 11.54
N ASN A 114 -1.86 -8.62 12.35
CA ASN A 114 -2.83 -8.40 13.41
C ASN A 114 -3.25 -6.95 13.31
N VAL A 115 -4.31 -6.69 12.57
CA VAL A 115 -4.73 -5.34 12.18
C VAL A 115 -6.17 -5.06 12.57
N THR A 116 -6.44 -3.78 12.81
CA THR A 116 -7.76 -3.21 13.06
C THR A 116 -8.04 -2.14 11.99
N PHE A 117 -9.21 -2.24 11.36
CA PHE A 117 -9.70 -1.26 10.39
C PHE A 117 -10.36 -0.10 11.14
N LEU A 118 -9.73 1.06 11.11
CA LEU A 118 -10.16 2.24 11.86
C LEU A 118 -11.11 3.13 11.04
N PRO A 119 -11.96 3.94 11.71
CA PRO A 119 -12.73 4.99 11.05
C PRO A 119 -11.86 5.93 10.22
N GLY A 120 -12.44 6.48 9.15
CA GLY A 120 -11.71 7.37 8.24
C GLY A 120 -10.76 6.64 7.29
N GLY A 121 -10.82 5.30 7.25
CA GLY A 121 -10.06 4.54 6.27
C GLY A 121 -8.60 4.36 6.65
N LEU A 122 -8.31 4.25 7.95
CA LEU A 122 -6.95 4.05 8.48
C LEU A 122 -6.77 2.62 8.97
N LEU A 123 -5.52 2.16 9.03
CA LEU A 123 -5.15 0.92 9.68
C LEU A 123 -4.41 1.18 10.99
N ASN A 124 -4.51 0.21 11.89
CA ASN A 124 -3.69 0.06 13.09
C ASN A 124 -3.32 -1.41 13.22
N GLY A 125 -2.13 -1.71 13.70
CA GLY A 125 -1.74 -3.01 14.20
C GLY A 125 -0.31 -3.36 13.85
N TYR A 126 -0.12 -4.63 13.54
CA TYR A 126 1.15 -5.24 13.22
C TYR A 126 1.10 -5.90 11.85
N ILE A 127 2.17 -5.73 11.08
CA ILE A 127 2.31 -6.30 9.74
C ILE A 127 3.75 -6.78 9.57
N TYR A 128 3.90 -8.05 9.21
CA TYR A 128 5.15 -8.66 8.81
C TYR A 128 4.94 -9.42 7.50
N ALA A 129 5.88 -9.27 6.58
CA ALA A 129 5.96 -10.08 5.37
C ALA A 129 7.40 -10.46 5.08
N ASN A 130 7.59 -11.68 4.60
CA ASN A 130 8.87 -12.19 4.13
C ASN A 130 8.61 -13.13 2.95
N ASP A 131 9.19 -12.86 1.80
CA ASP A 131 9.06 -13.72 0.60
C ASP A 131 10.27 -14.64 0.38
N GLY A 132 11.22 -14.65 1.31
CA GLY A 132 12.47 -15.41 1.22
C GLY A 132 13.63 -14.63 0.61
N ASN A 133 13.37 -13.50 -0.06
CA ASN A 133 14.40 -12.57 -0.56
C ASN A 133 14.39 -11.26 0.21
N SER A 134 13.21 -10.73 0.55
CA SER A 134 13.03 -9.49 1.30
C SER A 134 12.04 -9.68 2.43
N HIS A 135 12.21 -8.90 3.50
CA HIS A 135 11.23 -8.82 4.58
C HIS A 135 11.07 -7.41 5.11
N PHE A 136 9.90 -7.16 5.69
CA PHE A 136 9.66 -5.98 6.50
C PHE A 136 8.73 -6.30 7.67
N GLU A 137 8.87 -5.48 8.70
CA GLU A 137 8.08 -5.50 9.92
C GLU A 137 7.70 -4.06 10.29
N ILE A 138 6.40 -3.80 10.41
CA ILE A 138 5.87 -2.51 10.87
C ILE A 138 4.85 -2.72 11.99
N GLU A 139 4.83 -1.79 12.94
CA GLU A 139 3.85 -1.75 14.03
C GLU A 139 3.37 -0.32 14.25
N SER A 140 2.10 -0.13 14.60
CA SER A 140 1.55 1.20 14.88
C SER A 140 1.20 1.46 16.34
N LEU A 141 1.35 2.73 16.71
CA LEU A 141 0.70 3.31 17.88
C LEU A 141 -0.48 4.15 17.40
N GLY A 142 -1.71 3.64 17.57
CA GLY A 142 -2.87 4.24 16.91
C GLY A 142 -2.79 3.99 15.41
N SER A 143 -2.91 5.02 14.57
CA SER A 143 -2.81 4.86 13.11
C SER A 143 -1.41 5.10 12.53
N LEU A 144 -0.45 5.53 13.36
CA LEU A 144 0.92 5.83 12.92
C LEU A 144 1.78 4.58 13.03
N PHE A 145 2.14 4.01 11.89
CA PHE A 145 3.07 2.89 11.77
C PHE A 145 4.52 3.36 11.84
N THR A 146 5.36 2.52 12.41
CA THR A 146 6.82 2.64 12.39
C THR A 146 7.40 1.38 11.77
N VAL A 147 8.34 1.54 10.84
CA VAL A 147 9.17 0.44 10.34
C VAL A 147 10.09 0.00 11.47
N LEU A 148 9.91 -1.23 11.94
CA LEU A 148 10.72 -1.80 13.01
C LEU A 148 11.99 -2.43 12.45
N ASP A 149 11.84 -3.18 11.36
CA ASP A 149 12.90 -3.94 10.75
C ASP A 149 12.56 -4.18 9.27
N ALA A 150 13.53 -3.97 8.38
CA ALA A 150 13.42 -4.34 6.98
C ALA A 150 14.80 -4.67 6.42
N HIS A 151 14.87 -5.80 5.72
CA HIS A 151 16.08 -6.32 5.10
C HIS A 151 15.78 -7.06 3.80
N SER A 152 16.84 -7.32 3.03
CA SER A 152 16.77 -8.01 1.75
C SER A 152 18.11 -8.63 1.39
N ASP A 153 18.09 -9.75 0.68
CA ASP A 153 19.29 -10.37 0.10
C ASP A 153 19.80 -9.60 -1.13
N GLU A 154 19.03 -8.62 -1.63
CA GLU A 154 19.47 -7.71 -2.68
C GLU A 154 20.56 -6.75 -2.20
N PRO A 155 21.48 -6.32 -3.07
CA PRO A 155 22.58 -5.46 -2.69
C PRO A 155 22.18 -3.97 -2.55
N PHE A 156 20.96 -3.60 -2.90
CA PHE A 156 20.45 -2.22 -2.89
C PHE A 156 19.37 -2.03 -1.82
N GLY A 157 19.00 -0.78 -1.58
CA GLY A 157 18.04 -0.40 -0.54
C GLY A 157 18.40 -0.96 0.84
N CYS A 158 17.53 -1.78 1.42
CA CYS A 158 17.69 -2.43 2.71
C CYS A 158 18.47 -3.75 2.63
N GLY A 159 19.58 -3.76 1.92
CA GLY A 159 20.39 -4.97 1.75
C GLY A 159 20.96 -5.51 3.07
N TYR A 160 21.08 -6.85 3.19
CA TYR A 160 21.53 -7.58 4.38
C TYR A 160 22.94 -7.21 4.85
N GLN A 161 23.75 -6.62 3.96
CA GLN A 161 25.08 -6.08 4.26
C GLN A 161 25.06 -4.79 5.09
N TYR A 162 23.91 -4.16 5.27
CA TYR A 162 23.70 -2.92 6.02
C TYR A 162 22.93 -3.17 7.32
N ASP A 163 22.99 -2.19 8.23
CA ASP A 163 22.07 -2.19 9.38
C ASP A 163 20.62 -2.18 8.89
N PRO A 164 19.69 -2.85 9.58
CA PRO A 164 18.31 -2.91 9.15
C PRO A 164 17.67 -1.54 9.01
N CYS A 165 16.92 -1.38 7.92
CA CYS A 165 16.09 -0.20 7.71
C CYS A 165 15.02 -0.14 8.79
N SER A 166 15.00 0.96 9.53
CA SER A 166 14.13 1.08 10.72
C SER A 166 13.90 2.54 11.06
N GLY A 167 12.77 2.83 11.71
CA GLY A 167 12.41 4.15 12.24
C GLY A 167 11.63 5.06 11.30
N SER A 168 11.45 4.69 10.01
CA SER A 168 10.55 5.43 9.12
C SER A 168 9.11 5.29 9.61
N THR A 169 8.31 6.36 9.51
CA THR A 169 6.92 6.37 10.00
C THR A 169 5.95 6.83 8.93
N GLY A 170 4.70 6.39 9.04
CA GLY A 170 3.66 6.70 8.08
C GLY A 170 2.31 6.09 8.44
N TYR A 171 1.35 6.32 7.57
CA TYR A 171 -0.02 5.88 7.72
C TYR A 171 -0.39 4.94 6.57
N LEU A 172 -1.10 3.86 6.86
CA LEU A 172 -1.77 3.07 5.84
C LEU A 172 -3.21 3.53 5.74
N SER A 173 -3.61 4.05 4.57
CA SER A 173 -4.95 4.58 4.35
C SER A 173 -5.57 4.16 3.03
N ASN A 174 -6.89 3.93 3.02
CA ASN A 174 -7.68 3.69 1.82
C ASN A 174 -8.36 4.96 1.26
N ALA A 175 -8.03 6.11 1.83
CA ALA A 175 -8.50 7.41 1.41
C ALA A 175 -7.33 8.41 1.43
N PRO A 176 -7.39 9.48 0.63
CA PRO A 176 -6.42 10.56 0.74
C PRO A 176 -6.42 11.13 2.16
N ILE A 177 -5.25 11.18 2.80
CA ILE A 177 -5.11 11.80 4.11
C ILE A 177 -5.28 13.31 3.93
N VAL A 178 -6.41 13.85 4.40
CA VAL A 178 -6.72 15.28 4.30
C VAL A 178 -5.86 16.02 5.32
N GLY A 179 -4.68 16.45 4.89
CA GLY A 179 -3.84 17.40 5.61
C GLY A 179 -2.38 16.99 5.75
N GLU A 180 -1.62 16.98 4.65
CA GLU A 180 -0.23 17.50 4.56
C GLU A 180 0.40 17.17 3.20
N VAL A 181 0.18 18.06 2.21
CA VAL A 181 1.19 18.44 1.23
C VAL A 181 0.87 19.89 0.83
N PRO A 182 1.68 20.91 1.21
CA PRO A 182 1.71 22.12 0.42
C PRO A 182 2.38 21.74 -0.90
N GLU A 183 1.59 21.41 -1.90
CA GLU A 183 2.02 21.52 -3.30
C GLU A 183 2.70 22.89 -3.43
N PRO A 184 3.91 23.00 -4.01
CA PRO A 184 4.53 24.29 -4.23
C PRO A 184 3.56 25.09 -5.05
N SER A 185 2.98 26.10 -4.40
CA SER A 185 1.76 26.75 -4.84
C SER A 185 1.98 27.32 -6.24
N SER A 186 1.52 26.59 -7.25
CA SER A 186 1.55 27.03 -8.65
C SER A 186 0.68 28.29 -8.81
N VAL A 187 -0.22 28.53 -7.86
CA VAL A 187 -0.99 29.76 -7.67
C VAL A 187 -0.11 30.95 -7.25
N LEU A 188 0.94 30.73 -6.44
CA LEU A 188 1.88 31.76 -6.01
C LEU A 188 2.87 32.12 -7.14
N LEU A 189 3.28 31.14 -7.94
CA LEU A 189 4.05 31.35 -9.17
C LEU A 189 3.21 32.07 -10.26
N ALA A 190 1.92 31.75 -10.40
CA ALA A 190 1.02 32.47 -11.31
C ALA A 190 0.79 33.93 -10.85
N GLY A 191 0.69 34.17 -9.54
CA GLY A 191 0.56 35.51 -8.96
C GLY A 191 1.81 36.38 -9.16
N LEU A 192 3.00 35.82 -8.98
CA LEU A 192 4.27 36.52 -9.22
C LEU A 192 4.52 36.81 -10.71
N GLY A 193 4.11 35.90 -11.61
CA GLY A 193 4.19 36.11 -13.06
C GLY A 193 3.34 37.29 -13.55
N LEU A 194 2.13 37.47 -13.00
CA LEU A 194 1.24 38.57 -13.35
C LEU A 194 1.72 39.93 -12.82
N ALA A 195 2.33 39.96 -11.64
CA ALA A 195 2.94 41.17 -11.09
C ALA A 195 4.14 41.65 -11.92
N ALA A 196 4.99 40.74 -12.40
CA ALA A 196 6.13 41.07 -13.26
C ALA A 196 5.70 41.67 -14.62
N ILE A 197 4.62 41.15 -15.22
CA ILE A 197 4.05 41.69 -16.47
C ILE A 197 3.45 43.09 -16.26
N GLY A 198 2.81 43.32 -15.10
CA GLY A 198 2.27 44.64 -14.73
C GLY A 198 3.35 45.71 -14.55
N PHE A 199 4.46 45.37 -13.91
CA PHE A 199 5.60 46.29 -13.72
C PHE A 199 6.38 46.53 -15.03
N ALA A 200 6.52 45.53 -15.90
CA ALA A 200 7.17 45.69 -17.20
C ALA A 200 6.39 46.62 -18.14
N ARG A 201 5.05 46.58 -18.11
CA ARG A 201 4.20 47.46 -18.92
C ARG A 201 4.24 48.92 -18.47
N ARG A 202 4.34 49.19 -17.17
CA ARG A 202 4.44 50.58 -16.65
C ARG A 202 5.76 51.29 -16.98
N ARG A 203 6.85 50.54 -17.22
CA ARG A 203 8.15 51.12 -17.60
C ARG A 203 8.27 51.51 -19.08
N ARG A 204 7.42 50.99 -19.97
CA ARG A 204 7.42 51.34 -21.40
C ARG A 204 6.49 52.50 -21.77
N ALA A 205 5.65 52.95 -20.84
CA ALA A 205 4.68 54.03 -21.05
C ALA A 205 5.10 55.37 -20.41
N ARG A 206 6.37 55.51 -20.00
CA ARG A 206 7.00 56.75 -19.56
C ARG A 206 8.19 57.07 -20.45
#